data_AF-A0A9J6CRL7-F1
#
_entry.id   AF-A0A9J6CRL7-F1
#
_cell.length_a   1.000
_cell.length_b   1.000
_cell.length_c   1.000
_cell.angle_alpha   90.00
_cell.angle_beta   90.00
_cell.angle_gamma   90.00
#
_symmetry.space_group_name_H-M   'P 1'
#
loop_
_entity.id
_entity.type
_entity.pdbx_description
1 polymer ?
#
loop_
_entity_poly.entity_id
_entity_poly.type
_entity_poly.pdbx_seq_one_letter_code
_entity_poly.pdbx_strand_id
1 'polypeptide(L)'
;MSNLYDEIHITKQDEFIKLTTIYPQYIDTRKNFLDILDKAEFNLPRSTPEHVANKVVEGMLMNETKIIVSTTFITQFEIILTLMRFLPDETRKYIYGSLMNLKKFHEVLKNF
;
A
#
# COMPACT_ATOMS: atom_id res chain seq x y z
N MET A 1 7.07 29.29 8.02
CA MET A 1 6.95 28.13 8.92
C MET A 1 8.13 27.23 8.62
N SER A 2 9.09 27.10 9.54
CA SER A 2 10.12 26.06 9.45
C SER A 2 9.46 24.70 9.67
N ASN A 3 9.79 23.71 8.86
CA ASN A 3 9.35 22.35 9.12
C ASN A 3 10.26 21.75 10.23
N LEU A 4 9.78 20.73 10.95
CA LEU A 4 10.53 20.10 12.06
C LEU A 4 11.90 19.54 11.61
N TYR A 5 12.01 19.12 10.36
CA TYR A 5 13.25 18.60 9.79
C TYR A 5 14.32 19.70 9.69
N ASP A 6 13.93 20.89 9.22
CA ASP A 6 14.80 22.05 9.09
C ASP A 6 15.30 22.50 10.48
N GLU A 7 14.42 22.48 11.50
CA GLU A 7 14.78 22.87 12.86
C GLU A 7 15.82 21.91 13.48
N ILE A 8 15.65 20.60 13.28
CA ILE A 8 16.61 19.59 13.74
C ILE A 8 17.97 19.74 13.04
N HIS A 9 17.98 20.07 11.75
CA HIS A 9 19.21 20.37 11.01
C HIS A 9 19.88 21.67 11.49
N ILE A 10 19.12 22.75 11.70
CA ILE A 10 19.65 24.04 12.15
C ILE A 10 20.27 23.91 13.54
N THR A 11 19.65 23.12 14.42
CA THR A 11 20.14 22.86 15.78
C THR A 11 21.25 21.80 15.84
N LYS A 12 21.66 21.23 14.68
CA LYS A 12 22.68 20.17 14.56
C LYS A 12 22.38 18.93 15.40
N GLN A 13 21.11 18.61 15.55
CA GLN A 13 20.64 17.44 16.30
C GLN A 13 20.39 16.24 15.40
N ASP A 14 20.52 16.39 14.09
CA ASP A 14 20.28 15.38 13.08
C ASP A 14 21.20 14.16 13.18
N GLU A 15 22.37 14.29 13.84
CA GLU A 15 23.24 13.15 14.15
C GLU A 15 22.59 12.16 15.13
N PHE A 16 21.83 12.66 16.09
CA PHE A 16 21.20 11.87 17.15
C PHE A 16 19.70 11.63 16.91
N ILE A 17 18.97 12.66 16.50
CA ILE A 17 17.53 12.59 16.26
C ILE A 17 17.27 12.25 14.80
N LYS A 18 16.78 11.04 14.55
CA LYS A 18 16.34 10.59 13.22
C LYS A 18 14.83 10.73 13.10
N LEU A 19 14.38 11.32 12.00
CA LEU A 19 12.96 11.46 11.68
C LEU A 19 12.58 10.40 10.65
N THR A 20 11.43 9.77 10.89
CA THR A 20 10.83 8.79 9.98
C THR A 20 9.38 9.17 9.72
N THR A 21 9.02 9.31 8.44
CA THR A 21 7.63 9.52 8.03
C THR A 21 7.02 8.20 7.57
N ILE A 22 5.88 7.83 8.13
CA ILE A 22 5.17 6.59 7.83
C ILE A 22 4.02 6.90 6.87
N TYR A 23 3.96 6.16 5.77
CA TYR A 23 2.88 6.21 4.79
C TYR A 23 2.19 4.85 4.74
N PRO A 24 1.23 4.60 5.65
CA PRO A 24 0.46 3.37 5.61
C PRO A 24 -0.64 3.45 4.55
N GLN A 25 -0.91 2.33 3.88
CA GLN A 25 -2.17 2.12 3.17
C GLN A 25 -3.33 1.90 4.17
N TYR A 26 -4.42 1.26 3.74
CA TYR A 26 -5.54 0.91 4.59
C TYR A 26 -5.13 -0.08 5.68
N ILE A 27 -5.26 0.33 6.94
CA ILE A 27 -5.01 -0.50 8.13
C ILE A 27 -6.34 -0.88 8.77
N ASP A 28 -6.46 -2.14 9.18
CA ASP A 28 -7.61 -2.67 9.90
C ASP A 28 -7.66 -2.20 11.38
N THR A 29 -7.76 -0.88 11.61
CA THR A 29 -7.73 -0.28 12.95
C THR A 29 -9.03 0.41 13.35
N ARG A 30 -9.80 0.93 12.39
CA ARG A 30 -10.99 1.74 12.66
C ARG A 30 -12.25 1.03 12.17
N LYS A 31 -12.87 0.25 13.06
CA LYS A 31 -14.12 -0.49 12.77
C LYS A 31 -15.16 0.34 12.02
N ASN A 32 -15.48 1.56 12.48
CA ASN A 32 -16.48 2.41 11.84
C ASN A 32 -16.14 2.79 10.39
N PHE A 33 -14.85 2.98 10.07
CA PHE A 33 -14.43 3.32 8.70
C PHE A 33 -14.48 2.08 7.81
N LEU A 34 -14.09 0.94 8.35
CA LEU A 34 -14.11 -0.34 7.65
C LEU A 34 -15.54 -0.80 7.38
N ASP A 35 -16.44 -0.63 8.36
CA ASP A 35 -17.87 -0.90 8.20
C ASP A 35 -18.48 -0.06 7.07
N ILE A 36 -18.00 1.18 6.85
CA ILE A 36 -18.44 2.02 5.72
C ILE A 36 -17.90 1.47 4.39
N LEU A 37 -16.63 1.05 4.36
CA LEU A 37 -16.01 0.47 3.16
C LEU A 37 -16.65 -0.87 2.78
N ASP A 38 -16.93 -1.72 3.77
CA ASP A 38 -17.58 -3.01 3.60
C ASP A 38 -19.03 -2.84 3.12
N LYS A 39 -19.77 -1.85 3.66
CA LYS A 39 -21.11 -1.47 3.17
C LYS A 39 -21.11 -0.91 1.75
N ALA A 40 -20.00 -0.31 1.33
CA ALA A 40 -19.83 0.20 -0.02
C ALA A 40 -19.33 -0.88 -1.00
N GLU A 41 -19.23 -2.14 -0.57
CA GLU A 41 -18.69 -3.28 -1.33
C GLU A 41 -17.27 -3.05 -1.87
N PHE A 42 -16.54 -2.08 -1.28
CA PHE A 42 -15.16 -1.79 -1.63
C PHE A 42 -14.23 -2.75 -0.89
N ASN A 43 -13.94 -3.88 -1.53
CA ASN A 43 -12.90 -4.82 -1.08
C ASN A 43 -11.49 -4.25 -1.33
N LEU A 44 -11.11 -3.28 -0.49
CA LEU A 44 -9.75 -2.75 -0.47
C LEU A 44 -8.84 -3.74 0.26
N PRO A 45 -7.64 -4.03 -0.26
CA PRO A 45 -6.68 -4.84 0.45
C PRO A 45 -6.20 -4.04 1.68
N ARG A 46 -6.30 -4.68 2.84
CA ARG A 46 -6.04 -4.09 4.15
C ARG A 46 -4.88 -4.83 4.82
N SER A 47 -3.99 -4.07 5.47
CA SER A 47 -2.95 -4.64 6.33
C SER A 47 -3.46 -4.76 7.75
N THR A 48 -3.05 -5.82 8.44
CA THR A 48 -3.31 -5.94 9.89
C THR A 48 -2.49 -4.89 10.65
N PRO A 49 -3.01 -4.36 11.77
CA PRO A 49 -2.27 -3.40 12.60
C PRO A 49 -0.90 -3.93 13.04
N GLU A 50 -0.82 -5.22 13.38
CA GLU A 50 0.41 -5.88 13.82
C GLU A 50 1.46 -5.90 12.70
N HIS A 51 1.04 -6.20 11.47
CA HIS A 51 1.94 -6.16 10.32
C HIS A 51 2.50 -4.75 10.09
N VAL A 52 1.64 -3.74 10.16
CA VAL A 52 2.05 -2.34 9.98
C VAL A 52 3.00 -1.90 11.08
N ALA A 53 2.68 -2.20 12.34
CA ALA A 53 3.53 -1.87 13.48
C ALA A 53 4.92 -2.50 13.35
N ASN A 54 4.99 -3.79 12.98
CA ASN A 54 6.27 -4.47 12.80
C ASN A 54 7.12 -3.82 11.69
N LYS A 55 6.51 -3.47 10.55
CA LYS A 55 7.21 -2.80 9.46
C LYS A 55 7.69 -1.39 9.81
N VAL A 56 6.89 -0.66 10.60
CA VAL A 56 7.28 0.65 11.11
C VAL A 56 8.50 0.53 12.03
N VAL A 57 8.47 -0.39 13.00
CA VAL A 57 9.59 -0.59 13.93
C VAL A 57 10.84 -1.04 13.18
N GLU A 58 10.70 -1.96 12.23
CA GLU A 58 11.81 -2.43 11.38
C GLU A 58 12.48 -1.27 10.63
N GLY A 59 11.71 -0.44 9.92
CA GLY A 59 12.27 0.70 9.19
C GLY A 59 12.86 1.78 10.10
N MET A 60 12.29 1.99 11.29
CA MET A 60 12.87 2.91 12.29
C MET A 60 14.23 2.42 12.78
N LEU A 61 14.38 1.12 13.06
CA LEU A 61 15.66 0.54 13.47
C LEU A 61 16.74 0.64 12.36
N MET A 62 16.32 0.66 11.10
CA MET A 62 17.18 0.87 9.95
C MET A 62 17.45 2.36 9.64
N ASN A 63 16.93 3.29 10.46
CA ASN A 63 16.97 4.73 10.24
C ASN A 63 16.39 5.16 8.88
N GLU A 64 15.35 4.46 8.40
CA GLU A 64 14.66 4.85 7.18
C GLU A 64 13.92 6.18 7.39
N THR A 65 14.12 7.13 6.48
CA THR A 65 13.43 8.44 6.54
C THR A 65 11.97 8.34 6.09
N LYS A 66 11.63 7.32 5.29
CA LYS A 66 10.29 7.08 4.77
C LYS A 66 9.97 5.60 4.77
N ILE A 67 8.90 5.22 5.48
CA ILE A 67 8.42 3.84 5.52
C ILE A 67 7.07 3.79 4.80
N ILE A 68 7.00 3.05 3.70
CA ILE A 68 5.76 2.81 2.97
C ILE A 68 5.27 1.42 3.34
N VAL A 69 4.09 1.35 3.97
CA VAL A 69 3.49 0.07 4.35
C VAL A 69 2.33 -0.24 3.42
N SER A 70 2.60 -1.15 2.49
CA SER A 70 1.66 -1.58 1.45
C SER A 70 1.28 -3.04 1.64
N THR A 71 0.06 -3.39 1.27
CA THR A 71 -0.35 -4.80 1.17
C THR A 71 0.37 -5.46 -0.01
N THR A 72 0.82 -6.71 0.18
CA THR A 72 1.57 -7.48 -0.83
C THR A 72 0.84 -7.57 -2.18
N PHE A 73 -0.50 -7.51 -2.16
CA PHE A 73 -1.31 -7.60 -3.35
C PHE A 73 -1.23 -6.33 -4.22
N ILE A 74 -1.18 -5.14 -3.63
CA ILE A 74 -1.03 -3.89 -4.39
C ILE A 74 0.38 -3.78 -4.95
N THR A 75 1.41 -4.17 -4.21
CA THR A 75 2.78 -4.15 -4.72
C THR A 75 2.97 -5.09 -5.92
N GLN A 76 2.43 -6.32 -5.87
CA GLN A 76 2.46 -7.23 -7.03
C GLN A 76 1.61 -6.70 -8.19
N PHE A 77 0.41 -6.19 -7.93
CA PHE A 77 -0.48 -5.69 -8.98
C PHE A 77 0.04 -4.39 -9.61
N GLU A 78 0.62 -3.48 -8.85
CA GLU A 78 1.25 -2.25 -9.36
C GLU A 78 2.51 -2.55 -10.16
N ILE A 79 3.33 -3.53 -9.72
CA ILE A 79 4.47 -4.02 -10.52
C ILE A 79 3.96 -4.62 -11.83
N ILE A 80 2.92 -5.47 -11.79
CA ILE A 80 2.32 -6.06 -12.99
C ILE A 80 1.72 -4.99 -13.91
N LEU A 81 0.98 -4.01 -13.37
CA LEU A 81 0.44 -2.87 -14.13
C LEU A 81 1.55 -2.01 -14.74
N THR A 82 2.64 -1.79 -13.99
CA THR A 82 3.81 -1.02 -14.45
C THR A 82 4.54 -1.76 -15.57
N LEU A 83 4.71 -3.08 -15.43
CA LEU A 83 5.25 -3.94 -16.47
C LEU A 83 4.33 -3.98 -17.71
N MET A 84 3.01 -3.95 -17.54
CA MET A 84 2.05 -3.89 -18.66
C MET A 84 2.13 -2.59 -19.47
N ARG A 85 2.70 -1.50 -18.92
CA ARG A 85 2.98 -0.28 -19.70
C ARG A 85 4.09 -0.46 -20.72
N PHE A 86 5.00 -1.43 -20.51
CA PHE A 86 6.07 -1.77 -21.44
C PHE A 86 5.64 -2.75 -22.54
N LEU A 87 4.44 -3.30 -22.46
CA LEU A 87 3.90 -4.23 -23.46
C LEU A 87 3.18 -3.49 -24.60
N PRO A 88 3.28 -3.99 -25.86
CA PRO A 88 2.54 -3.46 -27.00
C PRO A 88 1.02 -3.49 -26.77
N ASP A 89 0.30 -2.48 -27.26
CA ASP A 89 -1.14 -2.28 -26.97
C ASP A 89 -2.03 -3.47 -27.34
N GLU A 90 -1.64 -4.25 -28.34
CA GLU A 90 -2.35 -5.47 -28.76
C GLU A 90 -2.33 -6.52 -27.64
N THR A 91 -1.16 -6.83 -27.09
CA THR A 91 -1.00 -7.80 -25.99
C THR A 91 -1.70 -7.32 -24.71
N ARG A 92 -1.68 -6.01 -24.45
CA ARG A 92 -2.32 -5.39 -23.29
C ARG A 92 -3.85 -5.60 -23.32
N LYS A 93 -4.49 -5.44 -24.50
CA LYS A 93 -5.93 -5.70 -24.67
C LYS A 93 -6.31 -7.15 -24.39
N TYR A 94 -5.51 -8.12 -24.85
CA TYR A 94 -5.76 -9.55 -24.57
C TYR A 94 -5.64 -9.87 -23.08
N ILE A 95 -4.63 -9.35 -22.39
CA ILE A 95 -4.41 -9.59 -20.96
C ILE A 95 -5.55 -8.97 -20.13
N TYR A 96 -5.97 -7.74 -20.43
CA TYR A 96 -7.12 -7.12 -19.75
C TYR A 96 -8.43 -7.89 -19.99
N GLY A 97 -8.67 -8.37 -21.21
CA GLY A 97 -9.83 -9.20 -21.52
C GLY A 97 -9.82 -10.54 -20.78
N SER A 98 -8.65 -11.17 -20.66
CA SER A 98 -8.48 -12.43 -19.92
C SER A 98 -8.68 -12.26 -18.41
N LEU A 99 -8.13 -11.18 -17.82
CA LEU A 99 -8.32 -10.84 -16.40
C LEU A 99 -9.79 -10.52 -16.06
N MET A 100 -10.53 -9.87 -16.98
CA MET A 100 -11.97 -9.62 -16.82
C MET A 100 -12.79 -10.93 -16.82
N ASN A 101 -12.42 -11.89 -17.68
CA ASN A 101 -13.08 -13.20 -17.72
C ASN A 101 -12.77 -14.05 -16.47
N LEU A 102 -11.57 -13.92 -15.89
CA LEU A 102 -11.22 -14.59 -14.64
C LEU A 102 -12.06 -14.09 -13.45
N LYS A 103 -12.34 -12.78 -13.39
CA LYS A 103 -13.27 -12.21 -12.40
C LYS A 103 -14.68 -12.80 -12.53
N LYS A 104 -15.21 -12.88 -13.75
CA LYS A 104 -16.51 -13.52 -14.02
C LYS A 104 -16.52 -15.00 -13.63
N PHE A 105 -15.45 -15.74 -13.93
CA PHE A 105 -15.33 -17.15 -13.57
C PHE A 105 -15.30 -17.35 -12.05
N HIS A 106 -14.63 -16.47 -11.31
CA HIS A 106 -14.59 -16.49 -9.85
C HIS A 106 -15.95 -16.12 -9.21
N GLU A 107 -16.74 -15.23 -9.83
CA GLU A 107 -18.13 -14.96 -9.42
C GLU A 107 -19.06 -16.15 -9.66
N VAL A 108 -18.89 -16.89 -10.76
CA VAL A 108 -19.68 -18.10 -11.05
C VAL A 108 -19.37 -19.21 -10.04
N LEU A 109 -18.11 -19.38 -9.65
CA LEU A 109 -17.70 -20.39 -8.65
C LEU A 109 -18.18 -20.09 -7.22
N LYS A 110 -18.53 -18.84 -6.89
CA LYS A 110 -19.12 -18.48 -5.59
C LYS A 110 -20.62 -18.81 -5.49
N ASN A 111 -21.26 -19.17 -6.61
CA ASN A 111 -22.68 -19.52 -6.69
C ASN A 111 -22.93 -21.04 -6.80
N PHE A 112 -21.88 -21.85 -6.61
CA PHE A 112 -21.95 -23.30 -6.37
C PHE A 112 -21.49 -23.58 -4.93
#